data_AF-W1YFQ5-F1
#
_entry.id   AF-W1YFQ5-F1
#
_cell.length_a   1.000
_cell.length_b   1.000
_cell.length_c   1.000
_cell.angle_alpha   90.00
_cell.angle_beta   90.00
_cell.angle_gamma   90.00
#
_symmetry.space_group_name_H-M   'P 1'
#
loop_
_entity.id
_entity.type
_entity.pdbx_description
1 polymer ?
#
loop_
_entity_poly.entity_id
_entity_poly.type
_entity_poly.pdbx_seq_one_letter_code
_entity_poly.pdbx_strand_id
1 'polypeptide(L)' 'ERFMKKYAPNKMELASRDVVAKAIEDEIAAGRGFGSGLNAYVVADLRHLGPEVIIEKLHGIRDLAMTFEHCDPL' A
#
# COMPACT_ATOMS: atom_id res chain seq x y z
N GLU A 1 -1.67 6.25 8.80
CA GLU A 1 -1.53 5.23 9.86
C GLU A 1 -1.26 3.88 9.21
N ARG A 2 -0.45 2.99 9.81
CA ARG A 2 -0.27 1.60 9.32
C ARG A 2 -1.42 0.71 9.82
N PHE A 3 -2.55 0.76 9.12
CA PHE A 3 -3.85 0.28 9.61
C PHE A 3 -3.96 -1.24 9.76
N MET A 4 -3.15 -2.04 9.03
CA MET A 4 -3.23 -3.51 9.09
C MET A 4 -3.02 -4.09 10.48
N LYS A 5 -2.41 -3.34 11.41
CA LYS A 5 -2.32 -3.72 12.82
C LYS A 5 -3.68 -3.98 13.48
N LYS A 6 -4.73 -3.30 13.04
CA LYS A 6 -6.11 -3.46 13.56
C LYS A 6 -6.75 -4.76 13.09
N TYR A 7 -6.43 -5.20 11.88
CA TYR A 7 -7.09 -6.32 11.20
C TYR A 7 -6.31 -7.63 11.31
N ALA A 8 -4.98 -7.55 11.33
CA ALA A 8 -4.08 -8.70 11.45
C ALA A 8 -2.88 -8.36 12.35
N PRO A 9 -3.05 -8.27 13.68
CA PRO A 9 -1.99 -7.77 14.59
C PRO A 9 -0.65 -8.51 14.49
N ASN A 10 -0.68 -9.82 14.19
CA ASN A 10 0.51 -10.65 14.10
C ASN A 10 1.11 -10.71 12.69
N LYS A 11 0.26 -10.73 11.66
CA LYS A 11 0.66 -10.95 10.26
C LYS A 11 0.81 -9.64 9.47
N MET A 12 0.12 -8.59 9.88
CA MET A 12 0.10 -7.28 9.22
C MET A 12 -0.22 -7.43 7.73
N GLU A 13 0.50 -6.74 6.85
CA GLU A 13 0.36 -6.81 5.39
C GLU A 13 0.75 -8.19 4.81
N LEU A 14 1.32 -9.10 5.62
CA LEU A 14 1.61 -10.49 5.25
C LEU A 14 0.44 -11.46 5.53
N ALA A 15 -0.73 -10.93 5.88
CA ALA A 15 -1.96 -11.73 5.96
C ALA A 15 -2.41 -12.25 4.58
N SER A 16 -3.44 -13.09 4.53
CA SER A 16 -3.98 -13.55 3.25
C SER A 16 -4.51 -12.37 2.43
N ARG A 17 -4.46 -12.49 1.09
CA ARG A 17 -4.93 -11.44 0.18
C ARG A 17 -6.39 -11.05 0.44
N ASP A 18 -7.25 -12.01 0.75
CA ASP A 18 -8.66 -11.76 1.09
C ASP A 18 -8.81 -10.88 2.34
N VAL A 19 -8.01 -11.15 3.38
CA VAL A 19 -8.02 -10.34 4.62
C VAL A 19 -7.51 -8.93 4.34
N VAL A 20 -6.41 -8.79 3.58
CA VAL A 20 -5.87 -7.48 3.23
C VAL A 20 -6.88 -6.69 2.38
N ALA A 21 -7.50 -7.32 1.38
CA ALA A 21 -8.48 -6.67 0.52
C ALA A 21 -9.71 -6.17 1.29
N LYS A 22 -10.26 -6.99 2.20
CA LYS A 22 -11.37 -6.60 3.07
C LYS A 22 -10.99 -5.45 4.00
N ALA A 23 -9.80 -5.49 4.59
CA ALA A 23 -9.32 -4.41 5.44
C ALA A 23 -9.18 -3.08 4.69
N ILE A 24 -8.71 -3.12 3.43
CA ILE A 24 -8.63 -1.93 2.56
C ILE A 24 -10.03 -1.34 2.32
N GLU A 25 -11.01 -2.20 1.98
CA GLU A 25 -12.39 -1.78 1.76
C GLU A 25 -13.00 -1.16 3.03
N ASP A 26 -12.80 -1.78 4.19
CA ASP A 26 -13.29 -1.27 5.47
C ASP A 26 -12.69 0.10 5.83
N GLU A 27 -11.40 0.33 5.55
CA GLU A 27 -10.77 1.63 5.76
C GLU A 27 -11.34 2.70 4.82
N ILE A 28 -11.56 2.36 3.54
CA ILE A 28 -12.17 3.26 2.56
C ILE A 28 -13.61 3.60 2.95
N ALA A 29 -14.43 2.60 3.26
CA ALA A 29 -15.84 2.76 3.64
C ALA A 29 -16.00 3.61 4.92
N ALA A 30 -15.03 3.53 5.83
CA ALA A 30 -15.00 4.33 7.04
C ALA A 30 -14.36 5.73 6.87
N GLY A 31 -14.09 6.15 5.63
CA GLY A 31 -13.55 7.48 5.31
C GLY A 31 -12.10 7.69 5.71
N ARG A 32 -11.34 6.60 5.92
CA ARG A 32 -9.90 6.64 6.27
C ARG A 32 -8.99 6.40 5.07
N GLY A 33 -9.55 6.01 3.93
CA GLY A 33 -8.88 6.00 2.64
C GLY A 33 -8.75 7.39 2.01
N PHE A 34 -8.13 7.44 0.85
CA PHE A 34 -7.99 8.64 0.01
C PHE A 34 -8.92 8.55 -1.20
N GLY A 35 -9.26 9.70 -1.80
CA GLY A 35 -10.13 9.75 -2.97
C GLY A 35 -11.60 9.42 -2.65
N SER A 36 -12.38 9.10 -3.69
CA SER A 36 -13.82 8.83 -3.58
C SER A 36 -14.34 7.99 -4.74
N GLY A 37 -15.36 7.18 -4.50
CA GLY A 37 -15.97 6.32 -5.52
C GLY A 37 -14.95 5.35 -6.12
N LEU A 38 -14.92 5.25 -7.45
CA LEU A 38 -13.97 4.39 -8.16
C LEU A 38 -12.50 4.82 -8.02
N ASN A 39 -12.26 6.05 -7.56
CA ASN A 39 -10.92 6.58 -7.32
C ASN A 39 -10.54 6.51 -5.84
N ALA A 40 -11.24 5.70 -5.03
CA ALA A 40 -10.88 5.51 -3.64
C ALA A 40 -9.71 4.52 -3.50
N TYR A 41 -8.74 4.83 -2.65
CA TYR A 41 -7.53 4.01 -2.49
C TYR A 41 -6.91 4.14 -1.10
N VAL A 42 -5.93 3.28 -0.82
CA VAL A 42 -4.98 3.40 0.29
C VAL A 42 -3.56 3.46 -0.26
N VAL A 43 -2.60 3.91 0.55
CA VAL A 43 -1.20 4.08 0.13
C VAL A 43 -0.37 2.85 0.52
N ALA A 44 0.53 2.43 -0.37
CA ALA A 44 1.57 1.46 -0.09
C ALA A 44 2.92 2.16 0.17
N ASP A 45 3.55 1.87 1.31
CA ASP A 45 4.85 2.45 1.69
C ASP A 45 5.96 1.40 1.63
N LEU A 46 6.92 1.59 0.72
CA LEU A 46 8.02 0.66 0.47
C LEU A 46 9.35 1.12 1.06
N ARG A 47 9.45 2.37 1.55
CA ARG A 47 10.72 3.02 1.94
C ARG A 47 11.47 2.27 3.05
N HIS A 48 10.73 1.53 3.87
CA HIS A 48 11.29 0.68 4.93
C HIS A 48 12.18 -0.47 4.43
N LEU A 49 12.13 -0.81 3.13
CA LEU A 49 12.97 -1.84 2.52
C LEU A 49 14.39 -1.36 2.19
N GLY A 50 14.61 -0.04 2.17
CA GLY A 50 15.87 0.57 1.75
C GLY A 50 15.99 0.72 0.22
N PRO A 51 16.75 1.74 -0.24
CA PRO A 51 16.81 2.10 -1.66
C PRO A 51 17.43 1.01 -2.53
N GLU A 52 18.40 0.26 -2.02
CA GLU A 52 19.07 -0.82 -2.76
C GLU A 52 18.09 -1.92 -3.15
N VAL A 53 17.23 -2.34 -2.21
CA VAL A 53 16.20 -3.37 -2.47
C VAL A 53 15.19 -2.87 -3.49
N ILE A 54 14.78 -1.61 -3.40
CA ILE A 54 13.80 -1.03 -4.33
C ILE A 54 14.38 -0.97 -5.74
N ILE A 55 15.63 -0.50 -5.89
CA ILE A 55 16.29 -0.36 -7.19
C ILE A 55 16.61 -1.72 -7.81
N GLU A 56 17.10 -2.69 -7.05
CA GLU A 56 17.51 -3.98 -7.64
C GLU A 56 16.33 -4.92 -7.85
N LYS A 57 15.44 -5.04 -6.86
CA LYS A 57 14.40 -6.08 -6.83
C LYS A 57 13.01 -5.58 -7.20
N LEU A 58 12.74 -4.30 -7.00
CA LEU A 58 11.42 -3.69 -7.24
C LEU A 58 11.46 -2.57 -8.30
N HIS A 59 12.46 -2.58 -9.19
CA HIS A 59 12.62 -1.55 -10.23
C HIS A 59 11.34 -1.31 -11.03
N GLY A 60 10.62 -2.37 -11.40
CA GLY A 60 9.36 -2.24 -12.13
C GLY A 60 8.26 -1.49 -11.37
N ILE A 61 8.17 -1.67 -10.03
CA ILE A 61 7.21 -0.91 -9.21
C ILE A 61 7.62 0.56 -9.15
N ARG A 62 8.93 0.83 -9.00
CA ARG A 62 9.47 2.19 -9.00
C ARG A 62 9.18 2.91 -10.33
N ASP A 63 9.45 2.26 -11.46
CA ASP A 63 9.20 2.81 -12.78
C ASP A 63 7.72 3.15 -12.99
N LEU A 64 6.81 2.26 -12.58
CA LEU A 64 5.37 2.50 -12.64
C LEU A 64 4.95 3.69 -11.77
N ALA A 65 5.45 3.79 -10.53
CA ALA A 65 5.14 4.89 -9.63
C ALA A 65 5.61 6.24 -10.18
N MET A 66 6.82 6.30 -10.76
CA MET A 66 7.34 7.53 -11.36
C MET A 66 6.59 7.92 -12.64
N THR A 67 6.23 6.93 -13.45
CA THR A 67 5.58 7.14 -14.76
C THR A 67 4.13 7.58 -14.61
N PHE A 68 3.36 6.90 -13.77
CA PHE A 68 1.90 7.08 -13.69
C PHE A 68 1.46 7.89 -12.49
N GLU A 69 2.11 7.72 -11.35
CA GLU A 69 1.75 8.41 -10.10
C GLU A 69 2.62 9.65 -9.83
N HIS A 70 3.63 9.90 -10.67
CA HIS A 70 4.59 11.00 -10.55
C HIS A 70 5.25 11.06 -9.17
N CYS A 71 5.55 9.90 -8.59
CA CYS A 71 6.11 9.75 -7.25
C CYS A 71 7.31 8.78 -7.29
N ASP A 72 8.42 9.13 -6.61
CA ASP A 72 9.54 8.21 -6.41
C ASP A 72 9.39 7.50 -5.04
N PRO A 73 9.22 6.16 -5.00
CA PRO A 73 9.02 5.41 -3.76
C PRO A 73 10.31 5.17 -2.93
N LEU A 74 11.40 5.88 -3.24
CA LEU A 74 12.64 5.88 -2.47
C LEU A 74 12.58 6.76 -1.19
#